data_AF-M6CLP8-F1
#
_entry.id   AF-M6CLP8-F1
#
_cell.length_a   1.000
_cell.length_b   1.000
_cell.length_c   1.000
_cell.angle_alpha   90.00
_cell.angle_beta   90.00
_cell.angle_gamma   90.00
#
_symmetry.space_group_name_H-M   'P 1'
#
loop_
_entity.id
_entity.type
_entity.pdbx_description
1 polymer ?
#
loop_
_entity_poly.entity_id
_entity_poly.type
_entity_poly.pdbx_seq_one_letter_code
_entity_poly.pdbx_strand_id
1 'polypeptide(L)'
;MGFIHLQVESKILSIAGTRFKERIRTLKKEGWKTELAFCDLLGIEGDPYQALYDLRFFSKEELRNFIFKSVFFSTPDKLRET
;
A
#
# COMPACT_ATOMS: atom_id res chain seq x y z
N MET A 1 10.32 -1.83 -16.90
CA MET A 1 10.22 -1.93 -15.42
C MET A 1 8.85 -2.46 -14.97
N GLY A 2 8.28 -3.48 -15.62
CA GLY A 2 6.89 -3.91 -15.35
C GLY A 2 6.71 -4.95 -14.23
N PHE A 3 7.77 -5.65 -13.82
CA PHE A 3 7.65 -6.79 -12.91
C PHE A 3 8.06 -6.50 -11.46
N ILE A 4 8.79 -5.41 -11.21
CA ILE A 4 9.28 -5.10 -9.85
C ILE A 4 8.14 -4.64 -8.95
N HIS A 5 7.20 -3.83 -9.45
CA HIS A 5 6.02 -3.39 -8.68
C HIS A 5 5.19 -4.58 -8.22
N LEU A 6 4.96 -5.58 -9.07
CA LEU A 6 4.22 -6.79 -8.70
C LEU A 6 4.86 -7.55 -7.52
N GLN A 7 6.20 -7.61 -7.46
CA GLN A 7 6.88 -8.26 -6.34
C GLN A 7 6.74 -7.48 -5.04
N VAL A 8 6.91 -6.15 -5.10
CA VAL A 8 6.76 -5.29 -3.91
C VAL A 8 5.31 -5.28 -3.43
N GLU A 9 4.34 -5.08 -4.33
CA GLU A 9 2.92 -5.14 -4.03
C GLU A 9 2.54 -6.46 -3.38
N SER A 10 3.01 -7.60 -3.92
CA SER A 10 2.75 -8.91 -3.35
C SER A 10 3.29 -9.04 -1.92
N LYS A 11 4.51 -8.55 -1.65
CA LYS A 11 5.09 -8.52 -0.30
C LYS A 11 4.26 -7.65 0.64
N ILE A 12 3.87 -6.45 0.21
CA ILE A 12 3.02 -5.56 1.01
C ILE A 12 1.70 -6.24 1.34
N LEU A 13 1.00 -6.81 0.34
CA LEU A 13 -0.28 -7.49 0.52
C LEU A 13 -0.15 -8.69 1.47
N SER A 14 0.96 -9.43 1.42
CA SER A 14 1.23 -10.55 2.32
C SER A 14 1.37 -10.09 3.78
N ILE A 15 1.98 -8.92 4.02
CA ILE A 15 2.20 -8.37 5.37
C ILE A 15 0.95 -7.64 5.90
N ALA A 16 0.30 -6.83 5.06
CA ALA A 16 -0.80 -5.94 5.40
C ALA A 16 -2.13 -6.67 5.68
N GLY A 17 -2.28 -7.91 5.19
CA GLY A 17 -3.44 -8.76 5.48
C GLY A 17 -4.71 -8.36 4.72
N THR A 18 -5.79 -9.12 4.96
CA THR A 18 -6.99 -9.13 4.12
C THR A 18 -7.71 -7.78 4.03
N ARG A 19 -7.84 -7.03 5.14
CA ARG A 19 -8.51 -5.71 5.17
C ARG A 19 -7.88 -4.74 4.17
N PHE A 20 -6.56 -4.70 4.11
CA PHE A 20 -5.83 -3.86 3.14
C PHE A 20 -6.05 -4.33 1.70
N LYS A 21 -6.00 -5.66 1.44
CA LYS A 21 -6.24 -6.21 0.10
C LYS A 21 -7.63 -5.87 -0.43
N GLU A 22 -8.65 -5.96 0.43
CA GLU A 22 -10.02 -5.60 0.06
C GLU A 22 -10.14 -4.11 -0.25
N ARG A 23 -9.47 -3.24 0.52
CA ARG A 23 -9.46 -1.81 0.20
C ARG A 23 -8.81 -1.51 -1.15
N ILE A 24 -7.68 -2.15 -1.46
CA ILE A 24 -7.04 -2.05 -2.78
C ILE A 24 -7.99 -2.51 -3.89
N ARG A 25 -8.71 -3.63 -3.69
CA ARG A 25 -9.70 -4.13 -4.66
C ARG A 25 -10.85 -3.14 -4.88
N THR A 26 -11.35 -2.51 -3.82
CA THR A 26 -12.40 -1.48 -3.93
C THR A 26 -11.91 -0.29 -4.73
N LEU A 27 -10.75 0.28 -4.39
CA LEU A 27 -10.18 1.43 -5.11
C LEU A 27 -9.96 1.11 -6.61
N LYS A 28 -9.50 -0.11 -6.92
CA LYS A 28 -9.37 -0.55 -8.32
C LYS A 28 -10.70 -0.62 -9.06
N LYS A 29 -11.78 -1.05 -8.39
CA LYS A 29 -13.14 -1.04 -8.97
C LYS A 29 -13.65 0.38 -9.20
N GLU A 30 -13.21 1.33 -8.38
CA GLU A 30 -13.49 2.76 -8.54
C GLU A 30 -12.63 3.43 -9.63
N GLY A 31 -11.77 2.68 -10.32
CA GLY A 31 -10.96 3.16 -11.44
C GLY A 31 -9.56 3.64 -11.05
N TRP A 32 -9.15 3.48 -9.78
CA TRP A 32 -7.80 3.84 -9.37
C TRP A 32 -6.75 2.90 -9.97
N LYS A 33 -5.61 3.47 -10.37
CA LYS A 33 -4.41 2.68 -10.67
C LYS A 33 -3.91 2.00 -9.39
N THR A 34 -3.37 0.80 -9.53
CA THR A 34 -2.91 0.00 -8.40
C THR A 34 -1.89 0.76 -7.58
N GLU A 35 -0.88 1.34 -8.23
CA GLU A 35 0.25 2.04 -7.61
C GLU A 35 -0.22 3.25 -6.80
N LEU A 36 -1.14 4.04 -7.36
CA LEU A 36 -1.76 5.18 -6.66
C LEU A 36 -2.54 4.73 -5.42
N ALA A 37 -3.29 3.63 -5.51
CA ALA A 37 -4.04 3.10 -4.38
C ALA A 37 -3.10 2.64 -3.24
N PHE A 38 -1.94 2.05 -3.55
CA PHE A 38 -0.96 1.72 -2.52
C PHE A 38 -0.38 2.98 -1.87
N CYS A 39 0.01 3.98 -2.66
CA CYS A 39 0.55 5.23 -2.15
C CYS A 39 -0.46 5.95 -1.23
N ASP A 40 -1.72 6.07 -1.66
CA ASP A 40 -2.79 6.69 -0.86
C ASP A 40 -2.97 5.99 0.49
N LEU A 41 -3.14 4.67 0.48
CA LEU A 41 -3.38 3.92 1.74
C LEU A 41 -2.15 3.87 2.64
N LEU A 42 -0.94 3.86 2.08
CA LEU A 42 0.28 3.83 2.87
C LEU A 42 0.77 5.23 3.27
N GLY A 43 0.14 6.30 2.78
CA GLY A 43 0.57 7.67 3.01
C GLY A 43 1.93 7.98 2.37
N ILE A 44 2.20 7.39 1.20
CA ILE A 44 3.44 7.63 0.46
C ILE A 44 3.23 8.80 -0.50
N GLU A 45 4.06 9.83 -0.37
CA GLU A 45 4.08 10.99 -1.26
C GLU A 45 5.09 10.81 -2.40
N GLY A 46 4.88 11.55 -3.49
CA GLY A 46 5.78 11.55 -4.65
C GLY A 46 5.29 10.68 -5.81
N ASP A 47 6.21 10.30 -6.70
CA ASP A 47 5.89 9.46 -7.87
C ASP A 47 5.57 8.02 -7.42
N PRO A 48 4.37 7.47 -7.75
CA PRO A 48 3.95 6.16 -7.25
C PRO A 48 4.84 5.00 -7.66
N TYR A 49 5.41 5.07 -8.87
CA TYR A 49 6.31 4.05 -9.35
C TYR A 49 7.61 4.12 -8.56
N GLN A 50 8.28 5.26 -8.51
CA GLN A 50 9.53 5.41 -7.80
C GLN A 50 9.40 5.07 -6.30
N ALA A 51 8.33 5.57 -5.66
CA ALA A 51 8.01 5.28 -4.27
C ALA A 51 7.90 3.77 -3.97
N LEU A 52 7.09 3.04 -4.74
CA LEU A 52 6.95 1.59 -4.57
C LEU A 52 8.22 0.84 -4.96
N TYR A 53 8.94 1.35 -5.95
CA TYR A 53 10.21 0.77 -6.35
C TYR A 53 11.21 0.82 -5.19
N ASP A 54 11.30 1.92 -4.45
CA ASP A 54 12.29 2.07 -3.36
C ASP A 54 12.01 1.17 -2.15
N LEU A 55 10.75 0.80 -1.91
CA LEU A 55 10.38 -0.20 -0.91
C LEU A 55 10.99 -1.59 -1.19
N ARG A 56 11.48 -1.87 -2.40
CA ARG A 56 12.16 -3.14 -2.72
C ARG A 56 13.43 -3.36 -1.91
N PHE A 57 14.05 -2.27 -1.44
CA PHE A 57 15.29 -2.31 -0.66
C PHE A 57 15.06 -2.56 0.83
N PHE A 58 13.80 -2.50 1.28
CA PHE A 58 13.49 -2.70 2.68
C PHE A 58 13.61 -4.19 3.02
N SER A 59 14.20 -4.49 4.17
CA SER A 59 14.06 -5.80 4.79
C SER A 59 12.59 -6.08 5.12
N LYS A 60 12.28 -7.35 5.40
CA LYS A 60 10.92 -7.75 5.78
C LYS A 60 10.43 -7.00 7.03
N GLU A 61 11.30 -6.75 8.00
CA GLU A 61 10.95 -6.05 9.23
C GLU A 61 10.76 -4.54 9.00
N GLU A 62 11.64 -3.90 8.22
CA GLU A 62 11.47 -2.50 7.84
C GLU A 62 10.17 -2.27 7.08
N LEU A 63 9.88 -3.14 6.10
CA LEU A 63 8.65 -3.07 5.32
C LEU A 63 7.41 -3.28 6.21
N ARG A 64 7.48 -4.22 7.15
CA ARG A 64 6.42 -4.45 8.13
C ARG A 64 6.17 -3.21 8.99
N ASN A 65 7.22 -2.65 9.57
CA ASN A 65 7.13 -1.46 10.42
C ASN A 65 6.61 -0.26 9.65
N PHE A 66 7.05 -0.08 8.40
CA PHE A 66 6.56 0.95 7.50
C PHE A 66 5.05 0.80 7.25
N ILE A 67 4.60 -0.40 6.87
CA ILE A 67 3.18 -0.68 6.60
C ILE A 67 2.32 -0.38 7.84
N PHE A 68 2.70 -0.87 9.02
CA PHE A 68 1.87 -0.72 10.22
C PHE A 68 1.92 0.68 10.85
N LYS A 69 2.89 1.53 10.45
CA LYS A 69 2.92 2.97 10.79
C LYS A 69 2.13 3.83 9.81
N SER A 70 1.69 3.28 8.68
CA SER A 70 0.99 4.06 7.66
C SER A 70 -0.37 4.58 8.12
N VAL A 71 -0.91 5.54 7.35
CA VAL A 71 -2.22 6.15 7.59
C VAL A 71 -3.34 5.12 7.68
N PHE A 72 -3.34 4.07 6.84
CA PHE A 72 -4.39 3.05 6.87
C PHE A 72 -4.47 2.24 8.18
N PHE A 73 -3.33 2.00 8.83
CA PHE A 73 -3.25 1.20 10.05
C PHE A 73 -3.22 2.05 11.34
N SER A 74 -2.77 3.30 11.24
CA SER A 74 -2.71 4.22 12.39
C SER A 74 -4.05 4.89 12.68
N THR A 75 -4.97 4.94 11.71
CA THR A 75 -6.28 5.60 11.90
C THR A 75 -7.32 4.59 12.42
N PRO A 76 -7.90 4.78 13.62
CA PRO A 76 -9.06 3.99 14.03
C PRO A 76 -10.23 4.25 13.09
N ASP A 77 -11.04 3.21 12.84
CA ASP A 77 -12.12 3.10 11.83
C ASP A 77 -13.25 4.15 11.90
N LYS A 78 -13.12 5.21 12.71
CA LYS A 78 -14.18 6.17 13.07
C LYS A 78 -14.47 7.30 12.07
N LEU A 79 -13.88 7.34 10.87
CA LEU A 79 -13.99 8.50 9.96
C LEU A 79 -14.31 8.14 8.50
N ARG A 80 -15.15 7.13 8.25
CA ARG A 80 -15.65 6.83 6.89
C ARG A 80 -17.16 6.54 6.85
N GLU A 81 -17.93 7.23 7.68
CA GLU A 81 -19.38 7.39 7.54
C GLU A 81 -19.70 8.88 7.59
N THR A 82 -19.73 9.54 6.43
CA THR A 82 -20.56 10.72 6.16
C THR A 82 -20.83 10.79 4.67
#